data_AF-A0A8J1YYY9-F1
#
_entry.id   AF-A0A8J1YYY9-F1
#
_cell.length_a   1.000
_cell.length_b   1.000
_cell.length_c   1.000
_cell.angle_alpha   90.00
_cell.angle_beta   90.00
_cell.angle_gamma   90.00
#
_symmetry.space_group_name_H-M   'P 1'
#
loop_
_entity.id
_entity.type
_entity.pdbx_description
1 polymer ?
#
loop_
_entity_poly.entity_id
_entity_poly.type
_entity_poly.pdbx_seq_one_letter_code
_entity_poly.pdbx_strand_id
1 'polypeptide(L)'
;MFAASRRMRGGASASRGLAASVTGSRKFQNFATFSTVGPNGHGDGCPCCAAKAAAPGAVRTATHADTSNTLPAGGAGTSSSSLFPRLGNKPSLLSSARGRIGHTAGTTDLLLGSSHQHSTRAIASAATAAPNMAMKTLAKLHPETGIWMDEKPIPKPGYNDVLIQIKKTAICGTDVSIYKWTPWAQNTVPVGMTVGHEYAGEIVDMGEGVRSRGGLLQIGMRVSGEGHITCGVCRNCRAGRRHLCRNEHGVGVHIQGAFAEYLSLPAENVFPIPDSISDNVASCFDPLGNAVHTALSFNLVGEDVLVTGAGPIGIWGAMLAKRAGARRVVITDVNEYRLDLARSMPQIDRVVNVSKEDLRNVTFDELGLKEGYDVGLEMSGSAPAFRNMVELLNNGGNLALLGLVPDDTQIPSLVPGLVSETLNGYDDCNMRIFHPNRFMTIYDKLEHSLLPCSSLSSSILPLFILWSQLIFKGLVVKGVYGREMYETWYKMMALVDSGFDPTPVITHHYKLADYAEAFDKAVGSNSGKVILDWEGNTP
;
A
#
# COMPACT_ATOMS: atom_id res chain seq x y z
N MET A 1 23.17 35.41 60.10
CA MET A 1 22.32 35.08 61.26
C MET A 1 21.49 33.87 60.89
N PHE A 2 21.86 32.74 61.52
CA PHE A 2 21.12 31.51 61.83
C PHE A 2 20.07 30.97 60.82
N ALA A 3 20.30 29.85 60.11
CA ALA A 3 20.45 28.44 60.54
C ALA A 3 19.09 27.69 60.48
N ALA A 4 18.96 26.39 60.22
CA ALA A 4 19.83 25.23 60.01
C ALA A 4 18.88 24.09 59.54
N SER A 5 19.17 23.29 58.51
CA SER A 5 20.02 22.08 58.48
C SER A 5 19.59 20.90 59.38
N ARG A 6 19.41 19.74 58.73
CA ARG A 6 19.79 18.33 59.07
C ARG A 6 18.62 17.35 58.95
N ARG A 7 18.65 16.38 58.02
CA ARG A 7 19.48 15.15 57.90
C ARG A 7 19.16 14.05 58.93
N MET A 8 18.69 12.93 58.37
CA MET A 8 19.25 11.56 58.41
C MET A 8 18.71 10.49 59.38
N ARG A 9 18.68 9.26 58.80
CA ARG A 9 18.63 7.88 59.37
C ARG A 9 17.25 7.43 59.83
N GLY A 10 16.78 6.20 59.69
CA GLY A 10 17.27 4.88 59.22
C GLY A 10 16.11 3.91 59.52
N GLY A 11 15.72 2.98 58.65
CA GLY A 11 16.22 1.60 58.68
C GLY A 11 15.36 0.64 59.54
N ALA A 12 14.88 -0.43 58.90
CA ALA A 12 14.32 -1.68 59.44
C ALA A 12 12.88 -1.66 60.01
N SER A 13 12.05 -2.71 59.97
CA SER A 13 11.89 -3.97 59.20
C SER A 13 10.68 -4.70 59.84
N ALA A 14 10.15 -5.73 59.17
CA ALA A 14 9.23 -6.78 59.68
C ALA A 14 7.72 -6.44 59.78
N SER A 15 6.76 -7.33 59.50
CA SER A 15 6.71 -8.66 58.85
C SER A 15 5.27 -9.19 58.90
N ARG A 16 4.88 -10.02 57.90
CA ARG A 16 3.84 -11.09 57.92
C ARG A 16 2.37 -10.65 58.02
N GLY A 17 1.38 -11.28 57.36
CA GLY A 17 1.31 -12.50 56.55
C GLY A 17 -0.16 -12.87 56.26
N LEU A 18 -0.35 -14.02 55.57
CA LEU A 18 -1.56 -14.69 55.06
C LEU A 18 -2.10 -14.15 53.71
N ALA A 19 -2.03 -14.85 52.56
CA ALA A 19 -2.17 -16.26 52.17
C ALA A 19 -3.60 -16.82 52.26
N ALA A 20 -4.22 -17.04 51.09
CA ALA A 20 -5.20 -18.09 50.85
C ALA A 20 -5.17 -18.49 49.35
N SER A 21 -4.78 -19.73 49.12
CA SER A 21 -4.96 -20.50 47.89
C SER A 21 -6.29 -21.25 47.93
N VAL A 22 -6.77 -21.78 46.80
CA VAL A 22 -7.16 -23.21 46.60
C VAL A 22 -7.85 -23.42 45.23
N THR A 23 -7.07 -24.10 44.36
CA THR A 23 -7.38 -25.23 43.44
C THR A 23 -8.49 -25.22 42.39
N GLY A 24 -8.13 -25.75 41.21
CA GLY A 24 -9.06 -26.31 40.22
C GLY A 24 -8.36 -26.87 38.97
N SER A 25 -7.74 -28.04 39.10
CA SER A 25 -7.02 -28.80 38.05
C SER A 25 -7.94 -29.47 37.01
N ARG A 26 -7.50 -29.55 35.74
CA ARG A 26 -7.79 -30.71 34.86
C ARG A 26 -6.56 -31.10 34.04
N LYS A 27 -6.20 -32.38 34.20
CA LYS A 27 -5.16 -33.14 33.50
C LYS A 27 -5.64 -33.55 32.10
N PHE A 28 -4.72 -33.65 31.15
CA PHE A 28 -4.69 -34.72 30.16
C PHE A 28 -3.23 -35.11 29.91
N GLN A 29 -2.85 -36.29 30.37
CA GLN A 29 -1.69 -37.06 29.92
C GLN A 29 -2.23 -38.10 28.93
N ASN A 30 -1.45 -38.43 27.89
CA ASN A 30 -1.13 -39.82 27.56
C ASN A 30 0.04 -39.92 26.56
N PHE A 31 1.09 -40.63 27.02
CA PHE A 31 1.99 -41.60 26.36
C PHE A 31 2.64 -41.26 25.00
N ALA A 32 3.97 -41.11 24.94
CA ALA A 32 5.03 -42.14 24.79
C ALA A 32 5.15 -42.64 23.33
N THR A 33 6.30 -42.69 22.65
CA THR A 33 7.62 -43.20 23.05
C THR A 33 8.75 -42.65 22.16
N PHE A 34 9.93 -42.46 22.74
CA PHE A 34 11.22 -42.41 22.05
C PHE A 34 11.54 -43.77 21.40
N SER A 35 12.12 -43.76 20.20
CA SER A 35 13.02 -44.83 19.76
C SER A 35 14.15 -44.24 18.93
N THR A 36 15.35 -44.31 19.50
CA THR A 36 16.64 -44.20 18.83
C THR A 36 16.98 -45.55 18.21
N VAL A 37 17.24 -45.59 16.90
CA VAL A 37 17.96 -46.71 16.26
C VAL A 37 19.01 -46.14 15.32
N GLY A 38 20.26 -46.51 15.59
CA GLY A 38 21.44 -46.20 14.79
C GLY A 38 21.57 -47.06 13.52
N PRO A 39 22.74 -47.00 12.86
CA PRO A 39 22.88 -47.26 11.42
C PRO A 39 23.09 -48.73 11.05
N ASN A 40 22.85 -49.03 9.76
CA ASN A 40 23.19 -50.22 8.96
C ASN A 40 22.00 -51.12 8.57
N GLY A 41 21.79 -51.25 7.26
CA GLY A 41 20.90 -52.23 6.65
C GLY A 41 20.64 -51.93 5.17
N HIS A 42 21.43 -52.55 4.29
CA HIS A 42 21.27 -52.56 2.83
C HIS A 42 19.90 -53.11 2.37
N GLY A 43 19.46 -52.67 1.18
CA GLY A 43 18.62 -53.48 0.30
C GLY A 43 17.42 -52.76 -0.33
N ASP A 44 17.46 -52.66 -1.65
CA ASP A 44 16.34 -52.69 -2.59
C ASP A 44 15.54 -51.40 -2.88
N GLY A 45 15.98 -50.72 -3.94
CA GLY A 45 15.21 -50.60 -5.18
C GLY A 45 14.00 -49.65 -5.22
N CYS A 46 14.19 -48.45 -5.78
CA CYS A 46 13.11 -47.66 -6.37
C CYS A 46 13.54 -47.12 -7.76
N PRO A 47 12.77 -47.35 -8.84
CA PRO A 47 13.17 -47.03 -10.20
C PRO A 47 12.63 -45.67 -10.65
N CYS A 48 13.49 -44.66 -10.82
CA CYS A 48 13.10 -43.43 -11.51
C CYS A 48 14.24 -42.74 -12.30
N CYS A 49 15.30 -43.48 -12.62
CA CYS A 49 16.40 -42.98 -13.46
C CYS A 49 16.61 -43.86 -14.69
N ALA A 50 15.81 -43.66 -15.73
CA ALA A 50 16.16 -44.09 -17.10
C ALA A 50 15.33 -43.33 -18.13
N ALA A 51 15.93 -42.32 -18.77
CA ALA A 51 15.90 -42.06 -20.22
C ALA A 51 16.10 -40.57 -20.53
N LYS A 52 17.28 -40.25 -21.09
CA LYS A 52 17.60 -39.01 -21.79
C LYS A 52 17.53 -39.26 -23.30
N ALA A 53 17.20 -38.19 -24.02
CA ALA A 53 17.65 -37.80 -25.37
C ALA A 53 16.89 -38.32 -26.62
N ALA A 54 16.18 -37.39 -27.28
CA ALA A 54 16.33 -37.09 -28.70
C ALA A 54 15.67 -35.71 -29.02
N ALA A 55 16.35 -34.89 -29.82
CA ALA A 55 15.88 -33.60 -30.38
C ALA A 55 15.89 -33.67 -31.93
N PRO A 56 15.65 -32.59 -32.68
CA PRO A 56 14.38 -31.87 -32.91
C PRO A 56 13.94 -31.91 -34.41
N GLY A 57 12.70 -31.55 -34.73
CA GLY A 57 12.23 -31.50 -36.13
C GLY A 57 10.98 -30.66 -36.41
N ALA A 58 11.19 -29.58 -37.18
CA ALA A 58 10.34 -28.97 -38.20
C ALA A 58 8.88 -28.52 -37.91
N VAL A 59 8.72 -27.20 -38.00
CA VAL A 59 7.63 -26.39 -38.59
C VAL A 59 6.56 -27.16 -39.38
N ARG A 60 5.28 -26.91 -39.05
CA ARG A 60 4.20 -26.73 -40.05
C ARG A 60 3.02 -25.93 -39.48
N THR A 61 2.68 -24.88 -40.21
CA THR A 61 1.45 -24.09 -40.13
C THR A 61 0.26 -24.89 -40.64
N ALA A 62 -0.92 -24.72 -40.04
CA ALA A 62 -2.21 -24.92 -40.70
C ALA A 62 -3.34 -24.19 -39.96
N THR A 63 -4.10 -23.46 -40.76
CA THR A 63 -5.22 -22.58 -40.49
C THR A 63 -6.57 -23.30 -40.36
N HIS A 64 -7.52 -22.63 -39.68
CA HIS A 64 -9.00 -22.66 -39.83
C HIS A 64 -9.75 -23.99 -39.90
N ALA A 65 -10.72 -24.17 -38.98
CA ALA A 65 -12.10 -24.52 -39.35
C ALA A 65 -13.07 -24.23 -38.18
N ASP A 66 -14.03 -23.33 -38.46
CA ASP A 66 -15.31 -23.20 -37.75
C ASP A 66 -16.06 -24.54 -37.71
N THR A 67 -16.84 -24.77 -36.66
CA THR A 67 -18.22 -25.26 -36.81
C THR A 67 -19.01 -24.96 -35.53
N SER A 68 -20.01 -24.11 -35.72
CA SER A 68 -21.19 -23.95 -34.89
C SER A 68 -21.98 -25.26 -34.80
N ASN A 69 -22.60 -25.53 -33.65
CA ASN A 69 -23.90 -26.20 -33.67
C ASN A 69 -24.74 -25.87 -32.43
N THR A 70 -25.88 -25.25 -32.73
CA THR A 70 -27.03 -24.95 -31.89
C THR A 70 -27.89 -26.20 -31.67
N LEU A 71 -28.40 -26.30 -30.43
CA LEU A 71 -29.65 -26.90 -29.90
C LEU A 71 -30.54 -27.79 -30.79
N PRO A 72 -31.31 -28.69 -30.13
CA PRO A 72 -32.73 -28.38 -30.06
C PRO A 72 -33.36 -28.57 -28.66
N ALA A 73 -34.47 -27.86 -28.47
CA ALA A 73 -35.34 -27.82 -27.30
C ALA A 73 -36.46 -28.87 -27.37
N GLY A 74 -37.02 -29.22 -26.21
CA GLY A 74 -38.42 -29.65 -26.09
C GLY A 74 -38.72 -30.65 -24.96
N GLY A 75 -39.65 -30.29 -24.07
CA GLY A 75 -40.52 -31.25 -23.39
C GLY A 75 -40.57 -31.18 -21.86
N ALA A 76 -41.70 -30.70 -21.34
CA ALA A 76 -42.02 -30.45 -19.94
C ALA A 76 -42.34 -31.70 -19.10
N GLY A 77 -42.32 -31.55 -17.76
CA GLY A 77 -43.22 -32.30 -16.87
C GLY A 77 -42.71 -32.73 -15.50
N THR A 78 -43.23 -32.05 -14.46
CA THR A 78 -43.63 -32.58 -13.13
C THR A 78 -42.59 -32.84 -12.02
N SER A 79 -42.69 -31.96 -11.00
CA SER A 79 -42.75 -32.23 -9.55
C SER A 79 -41.69 -33.10 -8.86
N SER A 80 -40.93 -32.49 -7.94
CA SER A 80 -41.09 -32.70 -6.49
C SER A 80 -40.08 -31.86 -5.70
N SER A 81 -40.58 -31.14 -4.69
CA SER A 81 -39.83 -30.38 -3.71
C SER A 81 -40.09 -30.95 -2.32
N SER A 82 -39.05 -31.06 -1.50
CA SER A 82 -39.05 -30.99 -0.01
C SER A 82 -37.58 -31.09 0.43
N LEU A 83 -37.04 -30.33 1.39
CA LEU A 83 -37.45 -30.18 2.78
C LEU A 83 -36.83 -28.89 3.38
N PHE A 84 -37.65 -28.05 4.00
CA PHE A 84 -37.27 -27.18 5.12
C PHE A 84 -38.45 -27.20 6.13
N PRO A 85 -38.22 -27.38 7.44
CA PRO A 85 -39.30 -27.37 8.41
C PRO A 85 -39.53 -25.95 8.97
N ARG A 86 -40.81 -25.56 9.04
CA ARG A 86 -41.34 -24.52 9.95
C ARG A 86 -42.33 -25.16 10.92
N LEU A 87 -42.22 -24.79 12.20
CA LEU A 87 -43.23 -24.90 13.26
C LEU A 87 -43.19 -23.54 14.00
N GLY A 88 -44.27 -22.87 14.41
CA GLY A 88 -45.69 -23.18 14.36
C GLY A 88 -46.54 -21.91 14.60
N ASN A 89 -47.83 -22.03 14.28
CA ASN A 89 -48.90 -21.02 14.41
C ASN A 89 -49.50 -20.98 15.83
N LYS A 90 -50.17 -19.85 16.17
CA LYS A 90 -51.54 -19.79 16.76
C LYS A 90 -52.14 -18.36 16.64
N PRO A 91 -53.48 -18.17 16.73
CA PRO A 91 -54.24 -17.32 15.78
C PRO A 91 -55.14 -16.20 16.38
N SER A 92 -55.55 -15.30 15.46
CA SER A 92 -56.83 -14.56 15.29
C SER A 92 -57.63 -13.95 16.45
N LEU A 93 -58.07 -12.68 16.27
CA LEU A 93 -59.43 -12.21 16.58
C LEU A 93 -59.83 -11.02 15.69
N LEU A 94 -61.06 -11.08 15.16
CA LEU A 94 -61.77 -10.07 14.35
C LEU A 94 -62.39 -8.97 15.23
N SER A 95 -62.48 -7.74 14.72
CA SER A 95 -63.74 -6.98 14.80
C SER A 95 -63.81 -5.86 13.74
N SER A 96 -65.02 -5.68 13.23
CA SER A 96 -65.48 -4.81 12.15
C SER A 96 -65.94 -3.43 12.65
N ALA A 97 -65.80 -2.38 11.82
CA ALA A 97 -66.82 -1.32 11.71
C ALA A 97 -66.67 -0.51 10.41
N ARG A 98 -67.82 -0.25 9.78
CA ARG A 98 -68.06 0.39 8.47
C ARG A 98 -68.02 1.92 8.58
N GLY A 99 -67.75 2.62 7.46
CA GLY A 99 -67.89 4.08 7.38
C GLY A 99 -67.83 4.71 5.97
N ARG A 100 -68.85 4.44 5.15
CA ARG A 100 -69.48 5.24 4.07
C ARG A 100 -68.68 5.96 2.96
N ILE A 101 -69.18 5.68 1.76
CA ILE A 101 -69.01 6.28 0.43
C ILE A 101 -69.76 7.62 0.32
N GLY A 102 -69.22 8.55 -0.48
CA GLY A 102 -69.95 9.68 -1.05
C GLY A 102 -69.45 9.98 -2.47
N HIS A 103 -70.19 9.53 -3.47
CA HIS A 103 -70.08 9.92 -4.88
C HIS A 103 -70.91 11.18 -5.16
N THR A 104 -70.40 12.08 -6.00
CA THR A 104 -71.25 12.88 -6.90
C THR A 104 -70.54 13.10 -8.23
N ALA A 105 -71.22 12.71 -9.31
CA ALA A 105 -70.88 12.94 -10.70
C ALA A 105 -71.78 14.05 -11.28
N GLY A 106 -71.30 14.71 -12.35
CA GLY A 106 -72.07 15.58 -13.25
C GLY A 106 -71.16 16.04 -14.39
N THR A 107 -71.13 15.32 -15.52
CA THR A 107 -71.86 15.59 -16.79
C THR A 107 -71.35 16.80 -17.59
N THR A 108 -70.56 16.47 -18.62
CA THR A 108 -70.57 16.94 -20.02
C THR A 108 -71.14 18.32 -20.36
N ASP A 109 -70.33 19.13 -21.07
CA ASP A 109 -70.81 19.77 -22.30
C ASP A 109 -69.68 20.08 -23.30
N LEU A 110 -70.03 19.90 -24.57
CA LEU A 110 -69.20 19.93 -25.77
C LEU A 110 -69.66 21.15 -26.57
N LEU A 111 -68.80 22.14 -26.81
CA LEU A 111 -69.07 23.22 -27.77
C LEU A 111 -67.85 23.48 -28.66
N LEU A 112 -68.12 23.38 -29.97
CA LEU A 112 -67.24 23.64 -31.10
C LEU A 112 -67.08 25.15 -31.34
N GLY A 113 -65.84 25.54 -31.65
CA GLY A 113 -65.56 26.53 -32.70
C GLY A 113 -65.34 27.98 -32.29
N SER A 114 -64.09 28.44 -32.35
CA SER A 114 -63.70 29.58 -33.20
C SER A 114 -62.19 29.85 -33.11
N SER A 115 -61.60 30.00 -34.28
CA SER A 115 -60.24 30.43 -34.59
C SER A 115 -59.83 31.75 -33.92
N HIS A 116 -58.65 31.79 -33.29
CA HIS A 116 -57.78 32.98 -33.32
C HIS A 116 -56.30 32.59 -33.12
N GLN A 117 -55.48 33.17 -33.98
CA GLN A 117 -54.04 33.01 -34.09
C GLN A 117 -53.27 33.78 -33.00
N HIS A 118 -52.11 33.21 -32.64
CA HIS A 118 -50.88 33.84 -32.17
C HIS A 118 -50.91 34.80 -30.97
N SER A 119 -50.38 34.31 -29.83
CA SER A 119 -49.41 35.03 -29.00
C SER A 119 -48.94 34.11 -27.86
N THR A 120 -47.98 33.22 -28.14
CA THR A 120 -47.20 32.57 -27.08
C THR A 120 -46.26 33.60 -26.47
N ARG A 121 -46.70 34.24 -25.38
CA ARG A 121 -45.79 34.94 -24.48
C ARG A 121 -44.96 33.87 -23.77
N ALA A 122 -43.77 33.61 -24.30
CA ALA A 122 -42.73 32.92 -23.58
C ALA A 122 -42.45 33.69 -22.29
N ILE A 123 -42.85 33.13 -21.16
CA ILE A 123 -42.29 33.54 -19.87
C ILE A 123 -40.88 32.97 -19.88
N ALA A 124 -39.95 33.74 -20.44
CA ALA A 124 -38.53 33.55 -20.20
C ALA A 124 -38.32 33.80 -18.71
N SER A 125 -38.40 32.73 -17.91
CA SER A 125 -37.72 32.66 -16.63
C SER A 125 -36.24 32.83 -16.95
N ALA A 126 -35.76 34.07 -16.86
CA ALA A 126 -34.34 34.34 -16.72
C ALA A 126 -33.90 33.60 -15.45
N ALA A 127 -33.44 32.36 -15.63
CA ALA A 127 -32.54 31.75 -14.69
C ALA A 127 -31.30 32.64 -14.70
N THR A 128 -31.29 33.64 -13.84
CA THR A 128 -30.06 34.25 -13.35
C THR A 128 -29.17 33.09 -12.95
N ALA A 129 -28.18 32.79 -13.79
CA ALA A 129 -27.11 31.88 -13.43
C ALA A 129 -26.60 32.39 -12.08
N ALA A 130 -26.81 31.59 -11.03
CA ALA A 130 -26.12 31.81 -9.78
C ALA A 130 -24.62 31.99 -10.13
N PRO A 131 -23.90 32.93 -9.50
CA PRO A 131 -22.48 33.05 -9.74
C PRO A 131 -21.90 31.65 -9.55
N ASN A 132 -21.35 31.06 -10.62
CA ASN A 132 -20.57 29.85 -10.51
C ASN A 132 -19.43 30.26 -9.59
N MET A 133 -19.52 29.91 -8.31
CA MET A 133 -18.43 30.13 -7.38
C MET A 133 -17.29 29.24 -7.90
N ALA A 134 -16.32 29.88 -8.53
CA ALA A 134 -15.11 29.24 -8.97
C ALA A 134 -14.25 28.98 -7.74
N MET A 135 -13.60 27.83 -7.70
CA MET A 135 -12.59 27.46 -6.72
C MET A 135 -11.22 27.47 -7.37
N LYS A 136 -10.21 27.80 -6.57
CA LYS A 136 -8.80 27.67 -6.94
C LYS A 136 -8.39 26.21 -6.95
N THR A 137 -7.56 25.85 -7.92
CA THR A 137 -6.97 24.53 -8.06
C THR A 137 -5.53 24.62 -8.55
N LEU A 138 -4.71 23.59 -8.29
CA LEU A 138 -3.42 23.41 -8.94
C LEU A 138 -3.55 22.29 -9.98
N ALA A 139 -3.31 22.64 -11.24
CA ALA A 139 -3.56 21.77 -12.37
C ALA A 139 -2.36 21.63 -13.31
N LYS A 140 -2.31 20.52 -14.03
CA LYS A 140 -1.37 20.28 -15.12
C LYS A 140 -1.88 20.92 -16.42
N LEU A 141 -1.78 22.24 -16.54
CA LEU A 141 -2.33 22.99 -17.68
C LEU A 141 -1.55 22.85 -18.99
N HIS A 142 -0.25 22.51 -18.91
CA HIS A 142 0.60 22.38 -20.09
C HIS A 142 1.37 21.06 -20.10
N PRO A 143 1.67 20.48 -21.29
CA PRO A 143 2.42 19.24 -21.42
C PRO A 143 3.94 19.48 -21.29
N GLU A 144 4.35 20.20 -20.25
CA GLU A 144 5.75 20.54 -19.95
C GLU A 144 5.98 20.54 -18.44
N THR A 145 7.22 20.69 -17.98
CA THR A 145 7.53 20.77 -16.55
C THR A 145 6.78 21.92 -15.87
N GLY A 146 6.11 21.64 -14.76
CA GLY A 146 5.37 22.63 -13.98
C GLY A 146 4.00 22.16 -13.50
N ILE A 147 3.40 23.01 -12.65
CA ILE A 147 2.02 22.98 -12.19
C ILE A 147 1.54 24.42 -12.06
N TRP A 148 0.26 24.68 -12.36
CA TRP A 148 -0.25 26.05 -12.47
C TRP A 148 -1.53 26.23 -11.68
N MET A 149 -1.69 27.43 -11.10
CA MET A 149 -2.96 27.85 -10.53
C MET A 149 -4.02 27.95 -11.64
N ASP A 150 -5.20 27.42 -11.36
CA ASP A 150 -6.36 27.41 -12.25
C ASP A 150 -7.63 27.70 -11.44
N GLU A 151 -8.68 28.16 -12.10
CA GLU A 151 -10.00 28.39 -11.50
C GLU A 151 -11.03 27.47 -12.16
N LYS A 152 -11.70 26.64 -11.35
CA LYS A 152 -12.69 25.66 -11.81
C LYS A 152 -13.99 25.81 -11.03
N PRO A 153 -15.16 25.43 -11.58
CA PRO A 153 -16.39 25.42 -10.79
C PRO A 153 -16.28 24.45 -9.61
N ILE A 154 -16.86 24.80 -8.46
CA ILE A 154 -17.00 23.87 -7.33
C ILE A 154 -17.77 22.63 -7.81
N PRO A 155 -17.24 21.41 -7.59
CA PRO A 155 -17.91 20.19 -8.03
C PRO A 155 -19.19 19.96 -7.21
N LYS A 156 -20.23 19.45 -7.87
CA LYS A 156 -21.44 18.99 -7.18
C LYS A 156 -21.26 17.52 -6.78
N PRO A 157 -21.50 17.13 -5.52
CA PRO A 157 -21.39 15.74 -5.12
C PRO A 157 -22.43 14.89 -5.88
N GLY A 158 -22.00 13.74 -6.38
CA GLY A 158 -22.89 12.72 -6.93
C GLY A 158 -23.81 12.11 -5.86
N TYR A 159 -24.72 11.23 -6.27
CA TYR A 159 -25.74 10.65 -5.38
C TYR A 159 -25.15 9.96 -4.14
N ASN A 160 -23.99 9.30 -4.26
CA ASN A 160 -23.31 8.61 -3.16
C ASN A 160 -21.97 9.26 -2.78
N ASP A 161 -21.76 10.52 -3.18
CA ASP A 161 -20.49 11.21 -2.94
C ASP A 161 -20.64 12.22 -1.80
N VAL A 162 -19.52 12.63 -1.25
CA VAL A 162 -19.41 13.78 -0.35
C VAL A 162 -18.60 14.88 -1.03
N LEU A 163 -18.92 16.13 -0.69
CA LEU A 163 -18.10 17.28 -1.03
C LEU A 163 -17.26 17.63 0.20
N ILE A 164 -15.94 17.60 0.02
CA ILE A 164 -14.96 17.86 1.06
C ILE A 164 -14.36 19.24 0.78
N GLN A 165 -14.43 20.16 1.73
CA GLN A 165 -13.61 21.36 1.72
C GLN A 165 -12.22 21.00 2.21
N ILE A 166 -11.23 21.16 1.35
CA ILE A 166 -9.84 20.80 1.63
C ILE A 166 -9.24 21.83 2.60
N LYS A 167 -8.59 21.34 3.65
CA LYS A 167 -7.87 22.18 4.63
C LYS A 167 -6.38 22.10 4.41
N LYS A 168 -5.85 20.88 4.28
CA LYS A 168 -4.42 20.61 4.07
C LYS A 168 -4.25 19.54 2.99
N THR A 169 -3.21 19.69 2.18
CA THR A 169 -2.77 18.66 1.24
C THR A 169 -1.28 18.41 1.40
N ALA A 170 -0.83 17.21 1.06
CA ALA A 170 0.59 16.87 1.10
C ALA A 170 1.10 16.54 -0.32
N ILE A 171 2.40 16.78 -0.56
CA ILE A 171 3.02 16.54 -1.87
C ILE A 171 3.66 15.14 -1.88
N CYS A 172 3.28 14.31 -2.84
CA CYS A 172 3.79 12.96 -3.04
C CYS A 172 4.89 12.89 -4.13
N GLY A 173 5.60 11.76 -4.18
CA GLY A 173 6.51 11.45 -5.28
C GLY A 173 5.80 11.36 -6.64
N THR A 174 4.52 10.97 -6.64
CA THR A 174 3.66 10.99 -7.84
C THR A 174 3.46 12.43 -8.32
N ASP A 175 3.17 13.38 -7.42
CA ASP A 175 3.01 14.79 -7.79
C ASP A 175 4.32 15.40 -8.32
N VAL A 176 5.46 14.99 -7.75
CA VAL A 176 6.79 15.35 -8.27
C VAL A 176 7.01 14.80 -9.70
N SER A 177 6.54 13.58 -9.97
CA SER A 177 6.61 12.98 -11.32
C SER A 177 5.72 13.71 -12.33
N ILE A 178 4.53 14.13 -11.90
CA ILE A 178 3.62 14.97 -12.68
C ILE A 178 4.24 16.33 -12.95
N TYR A 179 4.81 16.98 -11.92
CA TYR A 179 5.49 18.27 -12.03
C TYR A 179 6.64 18.20 -13.03
N LYS A 180 7.54 17.23 -12.89
CA LYS A 180 8.67 16.98 -13.81
C LYS A 180 8.26 16.50 -15.20
N TRP A 181 6.98 16.17 -15.38
CA TRP A 181 6.43 15.66 -16.62
C TRP A 181 7.18 14.44 -17.17
N THR A 182 7.42 13.46 -16.31
CA THR A 182 8.14 12.22 -16.66
C THR A 182 7.39 11.40 -17.73
N PRO A 183 8.03 10.40 -18.38
CA PRO A 183 7.35 9.54 -19.34
C PRO A 183 6.10 8.84 -18.77
N TRP A 184 6.11 8.47 -17.48
CA TRP A 184 4.92 7.94 -16.81
C TRP A 184 3.79 8.97 -16.78
N ALA A 185 4.09 10.22 -16.38
CA ALA A 185 3.09 11.28 -16.31
C ALA A 185 2.51 11.62 -17.69
N GLN A 186 3.37 11.70 -18.72
CA GLN A 186 2.97 11.93 -20.11
C GLN A 186 1.97 10.90 -20.64
N ASN A 187 2.11 9.64 -20.22
CA ASN A 187 1.26 8.54 -20.66
C ASN A 187 -0.02 8.37 -19.83
N THR A 188 -0.09 8.98 -18.63
CA THR A 188 -1.13 8.67 -17.64
C THR A 188 -2.01 9.87 -17.30
N VAL A 189 -1.42 11.06 -17.19
CA VAL A 189 -2.11 12.25 -16.67
C VAL A 189 -2.54 13.15 -17.82
N PRO A 190 -3.86 13.41 -18.00
CA PRO A 190 -4.32 14.31 -19.05
C PRO A 190 -4.00 15.76 -18.70
N VAL A 191 -3.70 16.56 -19.74
CA VAL A 191 -3.57 18.02 -19.61
C VAL A 191 -4.91 18.63 -19.19
N GLY A 192 -4.88 19.60 -18.28
CA GLY A 192 -6.03 20.21 -17.63
C GLY A 192 -6.48 19.49 -16.34
N MET A 193 -5.81 18.40 -15.93
CA MET A 193 -6.12 17.68 -14.70
C MET A 193 -5.76 18.53 -13.47
N THR A 194 -6.69 18.70 -12.53
CA THR A 194 -6.34 19.13 -11.16
C THR A 194 -5.73 17.92 -10.45
N VAL A 195 -4.55 18.07 -9.89
CA VAL A 195 -3.76 16.93 -9.37
C VAL A 195 -3.77 16.89 -7.84
N GLY A 196 -2.94 16.06 -7.22
CA GLY A 196 -2.91 15.86 -5.76
C GLY A 196 -3.88 14.77 -5.28
N HIS A 197 -3.42 13.94 -4.34
CA HIS A 197 -4.18 12.79 -3.81
C HIS A 197 -3.98 12.54 -2.31
N GLU A 198 -3.21 13.39 -1.64
CA GLU A 198 -2.96 13.31 -0.21
C GLU A 198 -3.56 14.54 0.47
N TYR A 199 -4.61 14.34 1.29
CA TYR A 199 -5.43 15.46 1.77
C TYR A 199 -6.16 15.16 3.07
N ALA A 200 -6.51 16.25 3.76
CA ALA A 200 -7.47 16.27 4.86
C ALA A 200 -8.38 17.49 4.70
N GLY A 201 -9.64 17.31 5.09
CA GLY A 201 -10.65 18.34 4.95
C GLY A 201 -11.89 18.08 5.79
N GLU A 202 -12.94 18.84 5.51
CA GLU A 202 -14.22 18.76 6.20
C GLU A 202 -15.34 18.50 5.21
N ILE A 203 -16.28 17.61 5.53
CA ILE A 203 -17.47 17.41 4.71
C ILE A 203 -18.35 18.66 4.78
N VAL A 204 -18.62 19.29 3.64
CA VAL A 204 -19.49 20.49 3.54
C VAL A 204 -20.82 20.24 2.83
N ASP A 205 -20.88 19.20 1.99
CA ASP A 205 -22.10 18.77 1.32
C ASP A 205 -22.01 17.26 1.02
N MET A 206 -23.13 16.63 0.66
CA MET A 206 -23.18 15.21 0.31
C MET A 206 -24.38 14.88 -0.57
N GLY A 207 -24.31 13.75 -1.27
CA GLY A 207 -25.42 13.23 -2.06
C GLY A 207 -26.56 12.65 -1.20
N GLU A 208 -27.75 12.56 -1.78
CA GLU A 208 -28.95 12.03 -1.11
C GLU A 208 -28.79 10.56 -0.67
N GLY A 209 -28.03 9.77 -1.42
CA GLY A 209 -27.69 8.39 -1.06
C GLY A 209 -26.82 8.28 0.18
N VAL A 210 -26.06 9.32 0.52
CA VAL A 210 -25.28 9.40 1.76
C VAL A 210 -26.18 9.82 2.93
N ARG A 211 -26.99 10.88 2.74
CA ARG A 211 -27.93 11.38 3.77
C ARG A 211 -28.92 10.32 4.24
N SER A 212 -29.49 9.58 3.28
CA SER A 212 -30.53 8.57 3.54
C SER A 212 -30.03 7.30 4.25
N ARG A 213 -28.72 7.05 4.29
CA ARG A 213 -28.11 5.84 4.88
C ARG A 213 -27.88 5.92 6.40
N GLY A 214 -28.21 7.03 7.05
CA GLY A 214 -28.23 7.13 8.51
C GLY A 214 -26.86 7.27 9.17
N GLY A 215 -26.38 8.52 9.27
CA GLY A 215 -25.61 9.02 10.43
C GLY A 215 -24.10 8.73 10.52
N LEU A 216 -23.51 7.86 9.69
CA LEU A 216 -22.07 7.55 9.78
C LEU A 216 -21.16 8.68 9.25
N LEU A 217 -21.62 9.41 8.22
CA LEU A 217 -20.97 10.61 7.71
C LEU A 217 -21.92 11.78 7.88
N GLN A 218 -21.39 12.92 8.33
CA GLN A 218 -22.15 14.12 8.64
C GLN A 218 -21.40 15.34 8.11
N ILE A 219 -22.14 16.37 7.72
CA ILE A 219 -21.57 17.68 7.41
C ILE A 219 -20.86 18.19 8.67
N GLY A 220 -19.67 18.77 8.51
CA GLY A 220 -18.79 19.20 9.60
C GLY A 220 -17.79 18.15 10.06
N MET A 221 -17.86 16.90 9.57
CA MET A 221 -16.88 15.88 9.95
C MET A 221 -15.54 16.11 9.24
N ARG A 222 -14.46 16.04 10.03
CA ARG A 222 -13.09 15.97 9.53
C ARG A 222 -12.83 14.61 8.91
N VAL A 223 -12.29 14.62 7.70
CA VAL A 223 -12.08 13.43 6.88
C VAL A 223 -10.76 13.49 6.13
N SER A 224 -10.17 12.32 5.90
CA SER A 224 -9.26 12.06 4.78
C SER A 224 -9.95 11.05 3.85
N GLY A 225 -9.27 10.61 2.80
CA GLY A 225 -9.87 9.69 1.84
C GLY A 225 -8.86 8.83 1.11
N GLU A 226 -9.30 7.62 0.76
CA GLU A 226 -8.57 6.72 -0.12
C GLU A 226 -8.68 7.21 -1.57
N GLY A 227 -7.55 7.54 -2.18
CA GLY A 227 -7.47 8.06 -3.54
C GLY A 227 -7.76 7.04 -4.64
N HIS A 228 -7.70 5.73 -4.35
CA HIS A 228 -8.01 4.68 -5.33
C HIS A 228 -9.51 4.35 -5.37
N ILE A 229 -10.22 4.87 -6.38
CA ILE A 229 -11.64 4.55 -6.57
C ILE A 229 -11.76 3.19 -7.28
N THR A 230 -12.60 2.29 -6.75
CA THR A 230 -12.71 0.92 -7.28
C THR A 230 -14.06 0.62 -7.90
N CYS A 231 -14.09 -0.37 -8.81
CA CYS A 231 -15.32 -0.75 -9.48
C CYS A 231 -16.33 -1.52 -8.61
N GLY A 232 -15.93 -2.04 -7.44
CA GLY A 232 -16.79 -2.84 -6.55
C GLY A 232 -17.22 -4.22 -7.07
N VAL A 233 -17.08 -4.51 -8.37
CA VAL A 233 -17.68 -5.70 -9.00
C VAL A 233 -16.68 -6.75 -9.50
N CYS A 234 -15.40 -6.40 -9.64
CA CYS A 234 -14.40 -7.36 -10.13
C CYS A 234 -14.05 -8.44 -9.10
N ARG A 235 -13.35 -9.50 -9.52
CA ARG A 235 -12.91 -10.61 -8.67
C ARG A 235 -12.21 -10.12 -7.39
N ASN A 236 -11.30 -9.15 -7.52
CA ASN A 236 -10.54 -8.65 -6.38
C ASN A 236 -11.40 -7.80 -5.45
N CYS A 237 -12.27 -6.93 -5.97
CA CYS A 237 -13.22 -6.17 -5.15
C CYS A 237 -14.16 -7.08 -4.36
N ARG A 238 -14.75 -8.10 -5.01
CA ARG A 238 -15.65 -9.06 -4.36
C ARG A 238 -14.93 -9.97 -3.35
N ALA A 239 -13.62 -10.15 -3.51
CA ALA A 239 -12.78 -10.87 -2.55
C ALA A 239 -12.24 -9.97 -1.42
N GLY A 240 -12.72 -8.72 -1.29
CA GLY A 240 -12.25 -7.76 -0.29
C GLY A 240 -10.90 -7.11 -0.61
N ARG A 241 -10.20 -7.57 -1.64
CA ARG A 241 -8.89 -7.05 -2.09
C ARG A 241 -9.06 -5.87 -3.04
N ARG A 242 -9.79 -4.85 -2.60
CA ARG A 242 -10.09 -3.68 -3.44
C ARG A 242 -8.84 -2.95 -3.93
N HIS A 243 -7.75 -2.97 -3.15
CA HIS A 243 -6.45 -2.41 -3.55
C HIS A 243 -5.87 -3.10 -4.79
N LEU A 244 -6.35 -4.28 -5.19
CA LEU A 244 -5.97 -4.95 -6.44
C LEU A 244 -7.08 -4.84 -7.51
N CYS A 245 -7.92 -3.80 -7.45
CA CYS A 245 -8.95 -3.58 -8.43
C CYS A 245 -8.33 -3.36 -9.82
N ARG A 246 -8.75 -4.15 -10.81
CA ARG A 246 -8.27 -4.02 -12.20
C ARG A 246 -8.83 -2.81 -12.96
N ASN A 247 -9.84 -2.16 -12.39
CA ASN A 247 -10.53 -1.00 -12.96
C ASN A 247 -10.50 0.11 -11.90
N GLU A 248 -9.29 0.43 -11.44
CA GLU A 248 -9.05 1.44 -10.41
C GLU A 248 -8.82 2.81 -11.06
N HIS A 249 -9.31 3.86 -10.39
CA HIS A 249 -9.15 5.25 -10.82
C HIS A 249 -8.62 6.10 -9.66
N GLY A 250 -7.34 6.45 -9.74
CA GLY A 250 -6.70 7.38 -8.81
C GLY A 250 -7.20 8.83 -8.91
N VAL A 251 -7.55 9.40 -7.75
CA VAL A 251 -7.73 10.84 -7.51
C VAL A 251 -6.45 11.59 -7.88
N GLY A 252 -6.58 12.72 -8.57
CA GLY A 252 -5.45 13.55 -9.00
C GLY A 252 -4.60 12.95 -10.14
N VAL A 253 -5.02 11.81 -10.70
CA VAL A 253 -4.35 11.13 -11.81
C VAL A 253 -5.33 10.87 -12.94
N HIS A 254 -6.42 10.13 -12.65
CA HIS A 254 -7.46 9.78 -13.62
C HIS A 254 -8.72 10.63 -13.45
N ILE A 255 -9.02 11.03 -12.22
CA ILE A 255 -10.14 11.91 -11.86
C ILE A 255 -9.61 13.14 -11.11
N GLN A 256 -10.43 14.19 -10.99
CA GLN A 256 -10.01 15.46 -10.38
C GLN A 256 -9.43 15.24 -8.98
N GLY A 257 -8.31 15.90 -8.72
CA GLY A 257 -7.49 15.76 -7.53
C GLY A 257 -7.81 16.73 -6.40
N ALA A 258 -7.04 16.56 -5.34
CA ALA A 258 -7.22 17.24 -4.07
C ALA A 258 -6.45 18.55 -3.93
N PHE A 259 -5.57 18.92 -4.87
CA PHE A 259 -5.02 20.27 -4.92
C PHE A 259 -6.08 21.24 -5.46
N ALA A 260 -7.16 21.39 -4.71
CA ALA A 260 -8.29 22.27 -4.94
C ALA A 260 -8.90 22.66 -3.60
N GLU A 261 -9.69 23.72 -3.57
CA GLU A 261 -10.42 24.09 -2.35
C GLU A 261 -11.54 23.09 -2.00
N TYR A 262 -12.08 22.39 -3.01
CA TYR A 262 -13.09 21.36 -2.82
C TYR A 262 -12.82 20.12 -3.65
N LEU A 263 -13.12 18.95 -3.07
CA LEU A 263 -13.02 17.64 -3.70
C LEU A 263 -14.34 16.87 -3.54
N SER A 264 -14.87 16.32 -4.63
CA SER A 264 -15.97 15.36 -4.58
C SER A 264 -15.41 13.94 -4.52
N LEU A 265 -15.79 13.17 -3.51
CA LEU A 265 -15.27 11.81 -3.29
C LEU A 265 -16.43 10.84 -2.99
N PRO A 266 -16.43 9.60 -3.54
CA PRO A 266 -17.38 8.57 -3.13
C PRO A 266 -17.35 8.35 -1.62
N ALA A 267 -18.53 8.29 -0.98
CA ALA A 267 -18.62 8.15 0.47
C ALA A 267 -17.94 6.88 1.03
N GLU A 268 -17.80 5.82 0.22
CA GLU A 268 -17.11 4.59 0.64
C GLU A 268 -15.58 4.71 0.71
N ASN A 269 -15.03 5.78 0.14
CA ASN A 269 -13.60 6.12 0.15
C ASN A 269 -13.24 7.10 1.28
N VAL A 270 -14.23 7.62 2.00
CA VAL A 270 -14.04 8.61 3.06
C VAL A 270 -13.67 7.92 4.37
N PHE A 271 -12.65 8.45 5.05
CA PHE A 271 -12.23 8.00 6.37
C PHE A 271 -12.37 9.16 7.38
N PRO A 272 -13.33 9.05 8.32
CA PRO A 272 -13.45 9.99 9.44
C PRO A 272 -12.16 10.06 10.27
N ILE A 273 -11.75 11.28 10.63
CA ILE A 273 -10.54 11.54 11.39
C ILE A 273 -10.92 11.86 12.85
N PRO A 274 -10.37 11.13 13.83
CA PRO A 274 -10.52 11.47 15.24
C PRO A 274 -9.94 12.86 15.59
N ASP A 275 -10.54 13.55 16.56
CA ASP A 275 -10.08 14.88 17.01
C ASP A 275 -8.66 14.88 17.57
N SER A 276 -8.18 13.73 18.06
CA SER A 276 -6.80 13.51 18.53
C SER A 276 -5.74 13.65 17.44
N ILE A 277 -6.13 13.52 16.16
CA ILE A 277 -5.21 13.53 15.03
C ILE A 277 -5.29 14.89 14.33
N SER A 278 -4.16 15.56 14.13
CA SER A 278 -4.11 16.86 13.44
C SER A 278 -4.32 16.73 11.93
N ASP A 279 -4.77 17.80 11.27
CA ASP A 279 -4.95 17.82 9.81
C ASP A 279 -3.64 17.66 9.04
N ASN A 280 -2.51 18.09 9.60
CA ASN A 280 -1.19 17.86 9.03
C ASN A 280 -0.91 16.36 8.90
N VAL A 281 -1.15 15.62 9.99
CA VAL A 281 -0.97 14.16 10.01
C VAL A 281 -2.02 13.46 9.14
N ALA A 282 -3.29 13.86 9.25
CA ALA A 282 -4.38 13.29 8.45
C ALA A 282 -4.17 13.48 6.94
N SER A 283 -3.60 14.62 6.51
CA SER A 283 -3.28 14.84 5.09
C SER A 283 -2.19 13.91 4.56
N CYS A 284 -1.43 13.27 5.45
CA CYS A 284 -0.39 12.30 5.12
C CYS A 284 -0.85 10.84 5.26
N PHE A 285 -2.14 10.58 5.48
CA PHE A 285 -2.65 9.23 5.70
C PHE A 285 -2.46 8.28 4.51
N ASP A 286 -2.52 8.81 3.29
CA ASP A 286 -2.23 8.04 2.09
C ASP A 286 -0.78 7.46 2.09
N PRO A 287 0.29 8.28 2.18
CA PRO A 287 1.65 7.76 2.19
C PRO A 287 2.01 7.07 3.51
N LEU A 288 1.46 7.51 4.66
CA LEU A 288 1.66 6.82 5.93
C LEU A 288 1.04 5.42 5.91
N GLY A 289 -0.10 5.25 5.26
CA GLY A 289 -0.71 3.94 5.06
C GLY A 289 0.22 3.00 4.27
N ASN A 290 0.93 3.49 3.26
CA ASN A 290 1.92 2.67 2.54
C ASN A 290 3.06 2.20 3.46
N ALA A 291 3.50 3.05 4.39
CA ALA A 291 4.48 2.68 5.41
C ALA A 291 3.92 1.62 6.36
N VAL A 292 2.67 1.79 6.83
CA VAL A 292 1.99 0.82 7.71
C VAL A 292 1.79 -0.53 7.02
N HIS A 293 1.34 -0.54 5.77
CA HIS A 293 1.13 -1.77 5.00
C HIS A 293 2.45 -2.52 4.80
N THR A 294 3.53 -1.80 4.46
CA THR A 294 4.86 -2.41 4.26
C THR A 294 5.44 -2.91 5.58
N ALA A 295 5.50 -2.07 6.62
CA ALA A 295 6.12 -2.41 7.90
C ALA A 295 5.40 -3.56 8.62
N LEU A 296 4.06 -3.62 8.55
CA LEU A 296 3.28 -4.64 9.23
C LEU A 296 2.95 -5.86 8.34
N SER A 297 3.65 -6.03 7.23
CA SER A 297 3.47 -7.20 6.35
C SER A 297 4.00 -8.50 6.96
N PHE A 298 4.91 -8.40 7.92
CA PHE A 298 5.50 -9.54 8.64
C PHE A 298 5.48 -9.27 10.15
N ASN A 299 5.64 -10.33 10.95
CA ASN A 299 5.85 -10.17 12.38
C ASN A 299 7.23 -9.57 12.62
N LEU A 300 7.32 -8.56 13.48
CA LEU A 300 8.57 -7.84 13.77
C LEU A 300 9.05 -8.01 15.21
N VAL A 301 8.32 -8.75 16.06
CA VAL A 301 8.67 -8.88 17.48
C VAL A 301 10.01 -9.61 17.64
N GLY A 302 11.03 -8.88 18.06
CA GLY A 302 12.38 -9.40 18.29
C GLY A 302 13.27 -9.48 17.05
N GLU A 303 12.76 -9.09 15.89
CA GLU A 303 13.45 -9.19 14.59
C GLU A 303 14.43 -8.02 14.37
N ASP A 304 15.51 -8.27 13.62
CA ASP A 304 16.36 -7.21 13.07
C ASP A 304 15.85 -6.79 11.69
N VAL A 305 15.62 -5.49 11.52
CA VAL A 305 14.97 -4.92 10.34
C VAL A 305 15.94 -4.02 9.58
N LEU A 306 16.06 -4.26 8.28
CA LEU A 306 16.75 -3.40 7.33
C LEU A 306 15.74 -2.64 6.47
N VAL A 307 15.83 -1.32 6.46
CA VAL A 307 15.03 -0.43 5.61
C VAL A 307 15.93 0.22 4.57
N THR A 308 15.59 0.07 3.29
CA THR A 308 16.29 0.77 2.20
C THR A 308 15.46 1.92 1.66
N GLY A 309 16.05 3.12 1.68
CA GLY A 309 15.39 4.37 1.35
C GLY A 309 14.97 5.14 2.60
N ALA A 310 15.52 6.34 2.79
CA ALA A 310 15.16 7.28 3.85
C ALA A 310 14.22 8.39 3.35
N GLY A 311 13.40 8.10 2.34
CA GLY A 311 12.24 8.96 2.02
C GLY A 311 11.21 8.96 3.15
N PRO A 312 10.17 9.82 3.10
CA PRO A 312 9.17 9.92 4.16
C PRO A 312 8.56 8.57 4.57
N ILE A 313 8.20 7.74 3.57
CA ILE A 313 7.65 6.40 3.79
C ILE A 313 8.67 5.48 4.47
N GLY A 314 9.93 5.55 4.06
CA GLY A 314 11.05 4.80 4.64
C GLY A 314 11.28 5.13 6.11
N ILE A 315 11.32 6.42 6.45
CA ILE A 315 11.50 6.87 7.83
C ILE A 315 10.30 6.46 8.70
N TRP A 316 9.06 6.66 8.24
CA TRP A 316 7.89 6.15 8.94
C TRP A 316 7.91 4.63 9.08
N GLY A 317 8.32 3.90 8.04
CA GLY A 317 8.45 2.44 8.05
C GLY A 317 9.43 1.96 9.11
N ALA A 318 10.58 2.62 9.25
CA ALA A 318 11.56 2.33 10.28
C ALA A 318 11.03 2.63 11.70
N MET A 319 10.37 3.77 11.89
CA MET A 319 9.74 4.12 13.17
C MET A 319 8.63 3.12 13.56
N LEU A 320 7.82 2.71 12.58
CA LEU A 320 6.76 1.70 12.73
C LEU A 320 7.33 0.33 13.06
N ALA A 321 8.43 -0.06 12.42
CA ALA A 321 9.10 -1.33 12.69
C ALA A 321 9.54 -1.41 14.16
N LYS A 322 10.16 -0.35 14.68
CA LYS A 322 10.53 -0.27 16.09
C LYS A 322 9.32 -0.34 17.00
N ARG A 323 8.25 0.38 16.67
CA ARG A 323 6.99 0.38 17.44
C ARG A 323 6.32 -1.01 17.45
N ALA A 324 6.46 -1.77 16.37
CA ALA A 324 5.95 -3.13 16.22
C ALA A 324 6.77 -4.20 16.97
N GLY A 325 7.88 -3.81 17.62
CA GLY A 325 8.69 -4.69 18.47
C GLY A 325 9.99 -5.16 17.83
N ALA A 326 10.44 -4.56 16.72
CA ALA A 326 11.74 -4.85 16.14
C ALA A 326 12.85 -4.63 17.18
N ARG A 327 13.79 -5.58 17.25
CA ARG A 327 14.94 -5.52 18.13
C ARG A 327 15.89 -4.41 17.69
N ARG A 328 16.25 -4.42 16.40
CA ARG A 328 17.10 -3.41 15.76
C ARG A 328 16.46 -2.94 14.47
N VAL A 329 16.56 -1.66 14.19
CA VAL A 329 16.10 -1.04 12.95
C VAL A 329 17.25 -0.24 12.35
N VAL A 330 17.69 -0.67 11.18
CA VAL A 330 18.73 -0.01 10.39
C VAL A 330 18.10 0.59 9.15
N ILE A 331 18.34 1.87 8.89
CA ILE A 331 17.88 2.55 7.68
C ILE A 331 19.06 3.02 6.83
N THR A 332 18.90 2.94 5.51
CA THR A 332 19.96 3.24 4.55
C THR A 332 19.46 4.16 3.44
N ASP A 333 20.32 5.07 2.97
CA ASP A 333 20.09 5.94 1.81
C ASP A 333 21.46 6.49 1.35
N VAL A 334 21.48 7.33 0.32
CA VAL A 334 22.63 8.10 -0.14
C VAL A 334 22.49 9.60 0.14
N ASN A 335 21.27 10.08 0.33
CA ASN A 335 20.97 11.49 0.56
C ASN A 335 21.14 11.85 2.05
N GLU A 336 22.17 12.65 2.36
CA GLU A 336 22.48 13.05 3.73
C GLU A 336 21.37 13.85 4.41
N TYR A 337 20.64 14.72 3.72
CA TYR A 337 19.55 15.46 4.34
C TYR A 337 18.47 14.51 4.89
N ARG A 338 18.13 13.48 4.12
CA ARG A 338 17.16 12.46 4.53
C ARG A 338 17.71 11.58 5.65
N LEU A 339 18.99 11.26 5.61
CA LEU A 339 19.66 10.52 6.68
C LEU A 339 19.76 11.35 7.96
N ASP A 340 19.98 12.66 7.88
CA ASP A 340 19.95 13.57 9.04
C ASP A 340 18.56 13.60 9.68
N LEU A 341 17.51 13.66 8.87
CA LEU A 341 16.14 13.52 9.34
C LEU A 341 15.94 12.16 10.03
N ALA A 342 16.39 11.06 9.42
CA ALA A 342 16.31 9.74 10.04
C ALA A 342 17.12 9.64 11.35
N ARG A 343 18.30 10.27 11.44
CA ARG A 343 19.14 10.32 12.66
C ARG A 343 18.45 11.04 13.81
N SER A 344 17.56 12.00 13.50
CA SER A 344 16.77 12.70 14.51
C SER A 344 15.64 11.84 15.12
N MET A 345 15.38 10.65 14.57
CA MET A 345 14.32 9.74 15.05
C MET A 345 14.88 8.78 16.11
N PRO A 346 14.44 8.85 17.38
CA PRO A 346 14.96 7.98 18.44
C PRO A 346 14.60 6.50 18.27
N GLN A 347 13.66 6.18 17.39
CA GLN A 347 13.23 4.82 17.09
C GLN A 347 14.20 4.08 16.15
N ILE A 348 15.09 4.79 15.47
CA ILE A 348 15.99 4.22 14.46
C ILE A 348 17.35 3.98 15.11
N ASP A 349 17.77 2.72 15.20
CA ASP A 349 18.98 2.35 15.93
C ASP A 349 20.26 2.71 15.16
N ARG A 350 20.24 2.61 13.83
CA ARG A 350 21.38 2.96 12.98
C ARG A 350 20.94 3.52 11.63
N VAL A 351 21.60 4.61 11.23
CA VAL A 351 21.38 5.29 9.95
C VAL A 351 22.67 5.23 9.15
N VAL A 352 22.66 4.65 7.95
CA VAL A 352 23.87 4.39 7.15
C VAL A 352 23.81 5.13 5.83
N ASN A 353 24.88 5.89 5.51
CA ASN A 353 25.06 6.37 4.15
C ASN A 353 25.86 5.34 3.34
N VAL A 354 25.18 4.60 2.46
CA VAL A 354 25.80 3.53 1.66
C VAL A 354 26.74 4.04 0.56
N SER A 355 26.81 5.35 0.33
CA SER A 355 27.84 5.97 -0.53
C SER A 355 29.15 6.27 0.21
N LYS A 356 29.16 6.18 1.55
CA LYS A 356 30.30 6.52 2.41
C LYS A 356 30.76 5.35 3.29
N GLU A 357 29.84 4.45 3.62
CA GLU A 357 30.06 3.33 4.51
C GLU A 357 29.69 2.02 3.81
N ASP A 358 30.44 0.96 4.08
CA ASP A 358 30.10 -0.39 3.62
C ASP A 358 29.04 -1.00 4.56
N LEU A 359 27.83 -1.18 4.05
CA LEU A 359 26.71 -1.74 4.80
C LEU A 359 27.00 -3.15 5.33
N ARG A 360 27.85 -3.92 4.64
CA ARG A 360 28.27 -5.25 5.08
C ARG A 360 29.08 -5.16 6.38
N ASN A 361 30.07 -4.27 6.43
CA ASN A 361 30.89 -4.06 7.63
C ASN A 361 30.05 -3.52 8.78
N VAL A 362 29.13 -2.58 8.50
CA VAL A 362 28.17 -2.10 9.52
C VAL A 362 27.35 -3.27 10.09
N THR A 363 26.86 -4.16 9.22
CA THR A 363 26.00 -5.29 9.61
C THR A 363 26.77 -6.32 10.46
N PHE A 364 27.91 -6.81 9.98
CA PHE A 364 28.61 -7.96 10.59
C PHE A 364 29.62 -7.56 11.67
N ASP A 365 30.32 -6.43 11.49
CA ASP A 365 31.42 -6.03 12.38
C ASP A 365 30.95 -5.03 13.44
N GLU A 366 30.25 -3.96 13.03
CA GLU A 366 29.78 -2.92 13.96
C GLU A 366 28.58 -3.41 14.79
N LEU A 367 27.52 -3.89 14.13
CA LEU A 367 26.31 -4.37 14.80
C LEU A 367 26.46 -5.81 15.31
N GLY A 368 27.45 -6.56 14.81
CA GLY A 368 27.72 -7.92 15.25
C GLY A 368 26.65 -8.94 14.84
N LEU A 369 25.80 -8.63 13.85
CA LEU A 369 24.83 -9.58 13.30
C LEU A 369 25.59 -10.72 12.63
N LYS A 370 25.27 -11.97 12.95
CA LYS A 370 26.04 -13.12 12.43
C LYS A 370 25.47 -13.70 11.14
N GLU A 371 24.15 -13.59 10.97
CA GLU A 371 23.44 -14.23 9.86
C GLU A 371 22.75 -13.21 8.92
N GLY A 372 22.75 -11.93 9.30
CA GLY A 372 22.04 -10.87 8.56
C GLY A 372 20.79 -10.39 9.29
N TYR A 373 19.89 -9.76 8.54
CA TYR A 373 18.60 -9.26 9.01
C TYR A 373 17.48 -10.27 8.79
N ASP A 374 16.44 -10.22 9.61
CA ASP A 374 15.27 -11.11 9.50
C ASP A 374 14.22 -10.54 8.56
N VAL A 375 14.06 -9.21 8.55
CA VAL A 375 13.06 -8.51 7.72
C VAL A 375 13.67 -7.33 6.96
N GLY A 376 13.35 -7.26 5.67
CA GLY A 376 13.76 -6.19 4.76
C GLY A 376 12.54 -5.39 4.29
N LEU A 377 12.58 -4.06 4.43
CA LEU A 377 11.56 -3.15 3.91
C LEU A 377 12.17 -2.31 2.78
N GLU A 378 11.94 -2.70 1.53
CA GLU A 378 12.48 -2.02 0.37
C GLU A 378 11.55 -0.87 -0.04
N MET A 379 12.00 0.36 0.20
CA MET A 379 11.19 1.58 0.00
C MET A 379 11.87 2.61 -0.91
N SER A 380 12.99 2.25 -1.55
CA SER A 380 13.78 3.16 -2.39
C SER A 380 13.49 2.99 -3.88
N GLY A 381 13.15 1.78 -4.34
CA GLY A 381 13.11 1.44 -5.76
C GLY A 381 14.49 1.38 -6.41
N SER A 382 15.58 1.41 -5.63
CA SER A 382 16.94 1.37 -6.13
C SER A 382 17.40 -0.08 -6.33
N ALA A 383 17.77 -0.45 -7.56
CA ALA A 383 18.28 -1.79 -7.86
C ALA A 383 19.52 -2.20 -7.01
N PRO A 384 20.51 -1.32 -6.76
CA PRO A 384 21.57 -1.58 -5.80
C PRO A 384 21.07 -1.83 -4.37
N ALA A 385 20.07 -1.07 -3.91
CA ALA A 385 19.56 -1.21 -2.55
C ALA A 385 18.78 -2.52 -2.37
N PHE A 386 17.94 -2.88 -3.35
CA PHE A 386 17.24 -4.15 -3.38
C PHE A 386 18.21 -5.35 -3.36
N ARG A 387 19.32 -5.27 -4.11
CA ARG A 387 20.38 -6.29 -4.09
C ARG A 387 21.02 -6.42 -2.70
N ASN A 388 21.44 -5.30 -2.12
CA ASN A 388 22.06 -5.30 -0.79
C ASN A 388 21.11 -5.91 0.25
N MET A 389 19.81 -5.65 0.13
CA MET A 389 18.79 -6.26 0.98
C MET A 389 18.74 -7.78 0.82
N VAL A 390 18.68 -8.31 -0.40
CA VAL A 390 18.69 -9.77 -0.65
C VAL A 390 19.98 -10.42 -0.13
N GLU A 391 21.13 -9.74 -0.27
CA GLU A 391 22.41 -10.25 0.23
C GLU A 391 22.45 -10.28 1.78
N LEU A 392 21.92 -9.26 2.44
CA LEU A 392 22.06 -9.08 3.88
C LEU A 392 20.90 -9.68 4.69
N LEU A 393 19.84 -10.15 4.05
CA LEU A 393 18.83 -10.97 4.72
C LEU A 393 19.39 -12.36 5.05
N ASN A 394 19.01 -12.89 6.21
CA ASN A 394 19.35 -14.23 6.63
C ASN A 394 18.52 -15.31 5.88
N ASN A 395 18.82 -16.58 6.15
CA ASN A 395 18.01 -17.68 5.62
C ASN A 395 16.63 -17.70 6.28
N GLY A 396 15.58 -17.74 5.48
CA GLY A 396 14.19 -17.65 5.92
C GLY A 396 13.69 -16.21 6.09
N GLY A 397 14.52 -15.22 5.75
CA GLY A 397 14.17 -13.80 5.87
C GLY A 397 12.98 -13.38 5.00
N ASN A 398 12.31 -12.33 5.43
CA ASN A 398 11.13 -11.78 4.77
C ASN A 398 11.44 -10.43 4.13
N LEU A 399 10.99 -10.21 2.88
CA LEU A 399 11.22 -8.97 2.14
C LEU A 399 9.88 -8.37 1.69
N ALA A 400 9.58 -7.17 2.18
CA ALA A 400 8.45 -6.36 1.71
C ALA A 400 8.94 -5.34 0.68
N LEU A 401 8.44 -5.45 -0.56
CA LEU A 401 8.87 -4.65 -1.71
C LEU A 401 7.80 -3.61 -2.06
N LEU A 402 8.04 -2.35 -1.67
CA LEU A 402 7.17 -1.21 -2.01
C LEU A 402 7.81 -0.31 -3.08
N GLY A 403 9.13 -0.13 -3.03
CA GLY A 403 9.86 0.68 -4.00
C GLY A 403 9.71 0.15 -5.42
N LEU A 404 9.38 1.04 -6.36
CA LEU A 404 9.28 0.70 -7.78
C LEU A 404 10.68 0.62 -8.38
N VAL A 405 11.19 -0.61 -8.49
CA VAL A 405 12.46 -0.87 -9.20
C VAL A 405 12.30 -0.67 -10.71
N PRO A 406 13.32 -0.14 -11.42
CA PRO A 406 13.30 -0.01 -12.87
C PRO A 406 12.98 -1.33 -13.59
N ASP A 407 12.26 -1.27 -14.72
CA ASP A 407 11.84 -2.45 -15.50
C ASP A 407 13.01 -3.29 -16.02
N ASP A 408 14.19 -2.68 -16.20
CA ASP A 408 15.42 -3.34 -16.63
C ASP A 408 16.21 -3.96 -15.47
N THR A 409 15.69 -3.89 -14.23
CA THR A 409 16.30 -4.52 -13.07
C THR A 409 16.28 -6.03 -13.23
N GLN A 410 17.43 -6.61 -13.59
CA GLN A 410 17.55 -8.05 -13.78
C GLN A 410 17.81 -8.77 -12.46
N ILE A 411 16.99 -9.78 -12.21
CA ILE A 411 17.34 -10.89 -11.32
C ILE A 411 17.86 -12.00 -12.26
N PRO A 412 19.17 -12.14 -12.48
CA PRO A 412 19.72 -13.24 -13.27
C PRO A 412 19.64 -14.57 -12.53
N SER A 413 19.42 -15.61 -13.32
CA SER A 413 19.53 -16.98 -12.86
C SER A 413 20.93 -17.46 -13.19
N LEU A 414 21.82 -17.49 -12.19
CA LEU A 414 22.99 -18.36 -12.28
C LEU A 414 22.50 -19.78 -11.96
N VAL A 415 22.11 -20.52 -12.99
CA VAL A 415 22.07 -21.98 -12.91
C VAL A 415 23.53 -22.43 -12.93
N PRO A 416 24.08 -23.04 -11.86
CA PRO A 416 25.50 -23.41 -11.80
C PRO A 416 25.99 -24.39 -12.89
N GLY A 417 25.12 -24.83 -13.80
CA GLY A 417 25.48 -25.65 -14.97
C GLY A 417 25.64 -24.89 -16.29
N LEU A 418 25.06 -23.69 -16.46
CA LEU A 418 25.10 -22.97 -17.76
C LEU A 418 26.40 -22.18 -17.96
N VAL A 419 27.09 -21.85 -16.86
CA VAL A 419 28.44 -21.29 -16.92
C VAL A 419 29.43 -22.35 -17.43
N SER A 420 29.17 -23.65 -17.23
CA SER A 420 30.02 -24.71 -17.77
C SER A 420 29.86 -24.88 -19.29
N GLU A 421 28.67 -24.69 -19.85
CA GLU A 421 28.46 -24.77 -21.30
C GLU A 421 29.02 -23.55 -22.04
N THR A 422 29.01 -22.37 -21.41
CA THR A 422 29.62 -21.15 -21.98
C THR A 422 31.15 -21.18 -21.90
N LEU A 423 31.72 -21.94 -20.96
CA LEU A 423 33.16 -22.14 -20.81
C LEU A 423 33.71 -23.39 -21.53
N ASN A 424 32.85 -24.30 -22.00
CA ASN A 424 33.23 -25.47 -22.80
C ASN A 424 33.69 -25.13 -24.25
N GLY A 425 33.78 -23.84 -24.60
CA GLY A 425 34.51 -23.38 -25.78
C GLY A 425 36.02 -23.21 -25.54
N TYR A 426 36.48 -23.40 -24.31
CA TYR A 426 37.90 -23.45 -23.95
C TYR A 426 38.26 -24.88 -23.54
N ASP A 427 38.79 -25.62 -24.50
CA ASP A 427 39.38 -26.93 -24.27
C ASP A 427 40.47 -26.88 -23.18
N ASP A 428 40.53 -27.99 -22.44
CA ASP A 428 41.67 -28.46 -21.67
C ASP A 428 41.79 -27.99 -20.21
N CYS A 429 40.94 -28.52 -19.33
CA CYS A 429 41.36 -28.89 -17.96
C CYS A 429 40.42 -29.93 -17.33
N ASN A 430 40.97 -31.14 -17.14
CA ASN A 430 40.42 -32.21 -16.30
C ASN A 430 39.95 -31.70 -14.92
N MET A 431 38.64 -31.51 -14.73
CA MET A 431 38.05 -31.30 -13.41
C MET A 431 37.00 -32.37 -13.12
N ARG A 432 37.41 -33.38 -12.34
CA ARG A 432 36.53 -34.38 -11.73
C ARG A 432 35.53 -33.67 -10.81
N ILE A 433 34.25 -33.89 -11.08
CA ILE A 433 33.12 -33.43 -10.27
C ILE A 433 33.17 -34.11 -8.89
N PHE A 434 33.31 -33.33 -7.81
CA PHE A 434 33.23 -33.81 -6.43
C PHE A 434 32.21 -33.00 -5.60
N HIS A 435 31.19 -33.73 -5.10
CA HIS A 435 30.40 -33.64 -3.87
C HIS A 435 29.88 -32.27 -3.31
N PRO A 436 28.64 -32.18 -2.76
CA PRO A 436 27.91 -30.92 -2.53
C PRO A 436 28.35 -30.04 -1.34
N ASN A 437 29.36 -30.45 -0.54
CA ASN A 437 29.70 -29.76 0.72
C ASN A 437 30.91 -28.81 0.63
N ARG A 438 31.25 -28.29 -0.55
CA ARG A 438 32.38 -27.35 -0.76
C ARG A 438 32.01 -26.08 -1.54
N PHE A 439 30.77 -25.59 -1.43
CA PHE A 439 30.35 -24.34 -2.08
C PHE A 439 31.18 -23.11 -1.67
N MET A 440 31.73 -23.07 -0.45
CA MET A 440 32.56 -21.95 0.01
C MET A 440 33.98 -21.91 -0.58
N THR A 441 34.47 -22.99 -1.20
CA THR A 441 35.86 -23.03 -1.71
C THR A 441 35.99 -22.61 -3.18
N ILE A 442 34.89 -22.40 -3.89
CA ILE A 442 34.91 -21.97 -5.30
C ILE A 442 35.21 -20.47 -5.40
N TYR A 443 34.74 -19.66 -4.45
CA TYR A 443 35.06 -18.23 -4.40
C TYR A 443 36.55 -17.99 -4.12
N ASP A 444 37.14 -18.67 -3.12
CA ASP A 444 38.57 -18.53 -2.77
C ASP A 444 39.54 -18.99 -3.87
N LYS A 445 39.13 -19.93 -4.73
CA LYS A 445 40.02 -20.46 -5.79
C LYS A 445 39.93 -19.68 -7.11
N LEU A 446 38.83 -18.98 -7.36
CA LEU A 446 38.70 -18.08 -8.51
C LEU A 446 39.57 -16.83 -8.37
N GLU A 447 39.96 -16.46 -7.15
CA GLU A 447 40.86 -15.31 -6.91
C GLU A 447 42.34 -15.62 -7.23
N HIS A 448 42.73 -16.90 -7.28
CA HIS A 448 44.14 -17.28 -7.32
C HIS A 448 44.60 -18.12 -8.52
N SER A 449 43.73 -18.45 -9.48
CA SER A 449 44.12 -19.33 -10.60
C SER A 449 43.64 -18.83 -11.97
N LEU A 450 44.54 -18.13 -12.66
CA LEU A 450 44.66 -18.03 -14.13
C LEU A 450 43.51 -17.40 -14.92
N LEU A 451 43.38 -16.07 -14.82
CA LEU A 451 43.14 -15.17 -15.95
C LEU A 451 43.85 -13.83 -15.64
N PRO A 452 44.54 -13.17 -16.60
CA PRO A 452 44.94 -11.78 -16.41
C PRO A 452 43.66 -10.95 -16.35
N CYS A 453 43.27 -10.55 -15.14
CA CYS A 453 42.15 -9.67 -14.84
C CYS A 453 42.48 -8.22 -15.27
N SER A 454 42.79 -8.00 -16.54
CA SER A 454 43.01 -6.68 -17.14
C SER A 454 42.13 -6.41 -18.37
N SER A 455 41.42 -7.42 -18.88
CA SER A 455 40.54 -7.29 -20.05
C SER A 455 39.07 -7.65 -19.79
N LEU A 456 38.75 -8.29 -18.67
CA LEU A 456 37.38 -8.30 -18.13
C LEU A 456 37.23 -7.05 -17.28
N SER A 457 36.82 -5.95 -17.92
CA SER A 457 36.50 -4.73 -17.21
C SER A 457 35.55 -5.08 -16.07
N SER A 458 35.87 -4.62 -14.87
CA SER A 458 35.02 -4.60 -13.67
C SER A 458 33.62 -3.97 -13.90
N SER A 459 33.36 -3.47 -15.11
CA SER A 459 32.13 -2.91 -15.64
C SER A 459 31.03 -3.92 -16.02
N ILE A 460 31.26 -5.25 -16.05
CA ILE A 460 30.27 -6.22 -16.60
C ILE A 460 29.58 -7.09 -15.52
N LEU A 461 30.14 -7.18 -14.31
CA LEU A 461 29.58 -8.01 -13.23
C LEU A 461 28.71 -7.33 -12.14
N PRO A 462 28.48 -6.00 -12.06
CA PRO A 462 27.80 -5.42 -10.90
C PRO A 462 26.32 -5.06 -11.17
N LEU A 463 25.50 -5.99 -11.67
CA LEU A 463 24.04 -5.74 -11.79
C LEU A 463 23.14 -6.95 -11.61
N PHE A 464 23.68 -8.02 -11.05
CA PHE A 464 23.00 -9.32 -10.96
C PHE A 464 22.50 -9.70 -9.56
N ILE A 465 21.19 -9.59 -9.27
CA ILE A 465 20.60 -10.27 -8.12
C ILE A 465 20.48 -11.75 -8.47
N LEU A 466 21.21 -12.61 -7.79
CA LEU A 466 21.15 -14.03 -8.13
C LEU A 466 19.84 -14.62 -7.62
N TRP A 467 18.99 -15.16 -8.51
CA TRP A 467 17.82 -15.96 -8.09
C TRP A 467 18.20 -17.06 -7.10
N SER A 468 19.43 -17.56 -7.19
CA SER A 468 19.98 -18.52 -6.24
C SER A 468 19.96 -18.01 -4.80
N GLN A 469 20.17 -16.71 -4.56
CA GLN A 469 20.09 -16.13 -3.21
C GLN A 469 18.66 -16.16 -2.69
N LEU A 470 17.68 -15.71 -3.49
CA LEU A 470 16.26 -15.78 -3.11
C LEU A 470 15.83 -17.23 -2.80
N ILE A 471 16.21 -18.18 -3.67
CA ILE A 471 15.80 -19.58 -3.56
C ILE A 471 16.52 -20.31 -2.43
N PHE A 472 17.85 -20.25 -2.37
CA PHE A 472 18.63 -21.04 -1.40
C PHE A 472 18.59 -20.48 0.01
N LYS A 473 18.36 -19.17 0.17
CA LYS A 473 18.02 -18.61 1.47
C LYS A 473 16.55 -18.86 1.83
N GLY A 474 15.71 -19.29 0.90
CA GLY A 474 14.28 -19.51 1.15
C GLY A 474 13.54 -18.22 1.51
N LEU A 475 13.86 -17.10 0.85
CA LEU A 475 13.28 -15.79 1.17
C LEU A 475 11.81 -15.73 0.77
N VAL A 476 11.01 -15.08 1.62
CA VAL A 476 9.61 -14.74 1.32
C VAL A 476 9.56 -13.30 0.81
N VAL A 477 9.26 -13.12 -0.47
CA VAL A 477 9.12 -11.79 -1.08
C VAL A 477 7.64 -11.45 -1.23
N LYS A 478 7.22 -10.33 -0.63
CA LYS A 478 5.86 -9.78 -0.76
C LYS A 478 5.91 -8.43 -1.46
N GLY A 479 5.32 -8.34 -2.65
CA GLY A 479 5.03 -7.07 -3.30
C GLY A 479 3.95 -6.32 -2.52
N VAL A 480 4.20 -5.06 -2.19
CA VAL A 480 3.26 -4.19 -1.49
C VAL A 480 2.75 -3.15 -2.49
N TYR A 481 1.46 -3.24 -2.83
CA TYR A 481 0.81 -2.28 -3.72
C TYR A 481 -0.16 -1.41 -2.94
N GLY A 482 0.13 -0.11 -2.89
CA GLY A 482 -0.66 0.88 -2.17
C GLY A 482 -0.93 0.44 -0.73
N ARG A 483 -2.19 0.61 -0.31
CA ARG A 483 -2.68 0.20 1.01
C ARG A 483 -3.78 -0.83 0.86
N GLU A 484 -3.80 -1.83 1.73
CA GLU A 484 -5.00 -2.65 1.89
C GLU A 484 -6.16 -1.77 2.36
N MET A 485 -7.12 -1.57 1.45
CA MET A 485 -8.30 -0.75 1.71
C MET A 485 -9.00 -1.18 3.01
N TYR A 486 -9.36 -0.18 3.81
CA TYR A 486 -9.90 -0.26 5.17
C TYR A 486 -8.90 -0.74 6.24
N GLU A 487 -8.37 -1.98 6.15
CA GLU A 487 -7.59 -2.56 7.24
C GLU A 487 -6.35 -1.72 7.60
N THR A 488 -5.60 -1.29 6.59
CA THR A 488 -4.43 -0.43 6.80
C THR A 488 -4.82 0.92 7.39
N TRP A 489 -5.95 1.49 6.98
CA TRP A 489 -6.44 2.78 7.47
C TRP A 489 -6.80 2.73 8.96
N TYR A 490 -7.53 1.70 9.38
CA TYR A 490 -7.88 1.52 10.79
C TYR A 490 -6.66 1.22 11.65
N LYS A 491 -5.72 0.38 11.18
CA LYS A 491 -4.45 0.14 11.87
C LYS A 491 -3.65 1.43 12.03
N MET A 492 -3.55 2.23 10.97
CA MET A 492 -2.83 3.50 10.98
C MET A 492 -3.43 4.49 11.99
N MET A 493 -4.76 4.70 11.96
CA MET A 493 -5.41 5.58 12.93
C MET A 493 -5.21 5.08 14.37
N ALA A 494 -5.37 3.79 14.62
CA ALA A 494 -5.15 3.20 15.95
C ALA A 494 -3.70 3.35 16.42
N LEU A 495 -2.72 3.27 15.51
CA LEU A 495 -1.31 3.50 15.84
C LEU A 495 -1.07 4.95 16.25
N VAL A 496 -1.60 5.91 15.46
CA VAL A 496 -1.45 7.33 15.77
C VAL A 496 -2.13 7.67 17.09
N ASP A 497 -3.37 7.22 17.30
CA ASP A 497 -4.11 7.44 18.55
C ASP A 497 -3.46 6.77 19.76
N SER A 498 -2.74 5.65 19.57
CA SER A 498 -1.99 4.97 20.64
C SER A 498 -0.58 5.52 20.86
N GLY A 499 -0.26 6.68 20.29
CA GLY A 499 0.96 7.46 20.56
C GLY A 499 2.09 7.27 19.56
N PHE A 500 1.85 6.68 18.39
CA PHE A 500 2.79 6.79 17.27
C PHE A 500 2.72 8.22 16.69
N ASP A 501 3.83 8.97 16.78
CA ASP A 501 3.90 10.33 16.26
C ASP A 501 4.62 10.40 14.89
N PRO A 502 3.89 10.57 13.77
CA PRO A 502 4.49 10.73 12.45
C PRO A 502 4.98 12.16 12.15
N THR A 503 4.66 13.13 13.01
CA THR A 503 4.87 14.57 12.76
C THR A 503 6.31 14.95 12.46
N PRO A 504 7.36 14.38 13.10
CA PRO A 504 8.75 14.78 12.83
C PRO A 504 9.19 14.61 11.37
N VAL A 505 8.53 13.73 10.59
CA VAL A 505 8.84 13.54 9.16
C VAL A 505 8.20 14.63 8.30
N ILE A 506 7.22 15.38 8.82
CA ILE A 506 6.62 16.56 8.18
C ILE A 506 7.54 17.75 8.46
N THR A 507 8.25 18.23 7.44
CA THR A 507 9.32 19.23 7.64
C THR A 507 9.01 20.61 7.11
N HIS A 508 8.03 20.75 6.20
CA HIS A 508 7.71 22.05 5.60
C HIS A 508 6.21 22.27 5.51
N HIS A 509 5.81 23.51 5.74
CA HIS A 509 4.44 23.99 5.63
C HIS A 509 4.44 25.26 4.78
N TYR A 510 3.65 25.27 3.73
CA TYR A 510 3.51 26.38 2.80
C TYR A 510 2.06 26.79 2.69
N LYS A 511 1.81 28.09 2.50
CA LYS A 511 0.47 28.55 2.08
C LYS A 511 0.28 28.27 0.60
N LEU A 512 -0.97 28.20 0.15
CA LEU A 512 -1.30 28.02 -1.27
C LEU A 512 -0.59 29.05 -2.19
N ALA A 513 -0.44 30.30 -1.74
CA ALA A 513 0.24 31.34 -2.53
C ALA A 513 1.70 30.99 -2.86
N ASP A 514 2.34 30.16 -2.04
CA ASP A 514 3.75 29.78 -2.15
C ASP A 514 3.91 28.36 -2.74
N TYR A 515 2.90 27.85 -3.47
CA TYR A 515 2.90 26.48 -3.98
C TYR A 515 4.11 26.17 -4.87
N ALA A 516 4.60 27.15 -5.65
CA ALA A 516 5.76 26.96 -6.50
C ALA A 516 7.01 26.60 -5.69
N GLU A 517 7.26 27.32 -4.58
CA GLU A 517 8.36 27.01 -3.67
C GLU A 517 8.17 25.64 -3.00
N ALA A 518 6.94 25.30 -2.63
CA ALA A 518 6.63 23.99 -2.06
C ALA A 518 6.99 22.84 -3.01
N PHE A 519 6.67 22.98 -4.30
CA PHE A 519 7.02 22.00 -5.32
C PHE A 519 8.53 21.95 -5.57
N ASP A 520 9.22 23.09 -5.66
CA ASP A 520 10.68 23.13 -5.79
C ASP A 520 11.37 22.44 -4.60
N LYS A 521 10.83 22.65 -3.40
CA LYS A 521 11.31 22.01 -2.18
C LYS A 521 11.08 20.49 -2.16
N ALA A 522 9.94 20.02 -2.67
CA ALA A 522 9.64 18.60 -2.81
C ALA A 522 10.53 17.95 -3.90
N VAL A 523 10.73 18.63 -5.03
CA VAL A 523 11.57 18.19 -6.16
C VAL A 523 13.04 18.08 -5.77
N GLY A 524 13.54 19.06 -5.01
CA GLY A 524 14.94 19.15 -4.59
C GLY A 524 15.40 18.03 -3.65
N SER A 525 14.49 17.16 -3.18
CA SER A 525 14.77 16.02 -2.30
C SER A 525 15.43 16.36 -0.95
N ASN A 526 15.48 17.65 -0.59
CA ASN A 526 15.94 18.18 0.70
C ASN A 526 14.74 18.55 1.58
N SER A 527 13.80 17.62 1.68
CA SER A 527 12.59 17.71 2.49
C SER A 527 12.16 16.31 2.95
N GLY A 528 11.40 16.27 4.06
CA GLY A 528 10.62 15.11 4.45
C GLY A 528 9.27 15.19 3.73
N LYS A 529 8.19 15.38 4.47
CA LYS A 529 6.88 15.69 3.90
C LYS A 529 6.63 17.20 3.84
N VAL A 530 6.03 17.65 2.73
CA VAL A 530 5.68 19.05 2.47
C VAL A 530 4.16 19.17 2.47
N ILE A 531 3.64 20.09 3.29
CA ILE A 531 2.21 20.38 3.41
C ILE A 531 1.89 21.72 2.74
N LEU A 532 0.79 21.75 2.00
CA LEU A 532 0.15 22.94 1.48
C LEU A 532 -1.12 23.23 2.28
N ASP A 533 -1.23 24.47 2.73
CA ASP A 533 -2.34 25.01 3.50
C ASP A 533 -3.34 25.72 2.59
N TRP A 534 -4.60 25.28 2.66
CA TRP A 534 -5.71 25.81 1.89
C TRP A 534 -6.61 26.73 2.74
N GLU A 535 -6.39 26.82 4.05
CA GLU A 535 -7.20 27.65 4.94
C GLU A 535 -7.08 29.15 4.61
N GLY A 536 -8.23 29.86 4.62
CA GLY A 536 -8.31 31.29 4.35
C GLY A 536 -8.29 31.69 2.88
N ASN A 537 -8.32 30.72 1.94
CA ASN A 537 -8.38 31.01 0.50
C ASN A 537 -9.77 30.93 -0.12
N THR A 538 -10.77 30.55 0.69
CA THR A 538 -12.16 30.33 0.31
C THR A 538 -12.80 31.60 -0.27
N PRO A 539 -13.48 31.54 -1.42
CA PRO A 539 -14.17 32.70 -2.02
C PRO A 539 -15.31 33.25 -1.16
#